data_AF-A0A914PY99-F1
#
_entry.id   AF-A0A914PY99-F1
#
_cell.length_a   1.000
_cell.length_b   1.000
_cell.length_c   1.000
_cell.angle_alpha   90.00
_cell.angle_beta   90.00
_cell.angle_gamma   90.00
#
_symmetry.space_group_name_H-M   'P 1'
#
loop_
_entity.id
_entity.type
_entity.pdbx_description
1 polymer ?
#
loop_
_entity_poly.entity_id
_entity_poly.type
_entity_poly.pdbx_seq_one_letter_code
_entity_poly.pdbx_strand_id
1 'polypeptide(L)'
;MAHMIVSFTQLIDRRVGKERLAEALDAFSRSEFYIHAAQRPQPLAKNPQELKIEYQFTKLFKQLESDLLKTLRPNGDIQATKVSETVVTSYKKLIKQQDDTIAALSQELAALKSSGGIKTEQNGILPQVDNHVMESQNTHLIENLKAELAAKDARIVELSDAYVWVEQAKAMNDKWQTEVATLQGWLQQWQNFHIEQLPNPYDTYCQQLTAECRNYESQLAQGWSSYEQLTAQFAAQTKELESCRIQVADLQRQLTYAQNPQQFSPEKHSSGDEKYEKLFKEHDDLLLLLAEQDSKMKHYKRRLKEHGEAVSDNETDA
;
A
#
# COMPACT_ATOMS: atom_id res chain seq x y z
N MET A 1 1.03 -2.47 -13.36
CA MET A 1 0.91 -2.90 -11.95
C MET A 1 -0.43 -2.51 -11.32
N ALA A 2 -0.97 -1.30 -11.55
CA ALA A 2 -2.27 -0.86 -11.01
C ALA A 2 -3.48 -1.72 -11.45
N HIS A 3 -3.56 -2.16 -12.70
CA HIS A 3 -4.66 -3.03 -13.18
C HIS A 3 -4.71 -4.42 -12.52
N MET A 4 -3.57 -4.96 -12.08
CA MET A 4 -3.52 -6.28 -11.44
C MET A 4 -4.01 -6.23 -9.97
N ILE A 5 -3.76 -5.11 -9.27
CA ILE A 5 -4.16 -4.88 -7.88
C ILE A 5 -5.68 -4.72 -7.77
N VAL A 6 -6.31 -4.06 -8.75
CA VAL A 6 -7.78 -3.96 -8.85
C VAL A 6 -8.41 -5.35 -9.01
N SER A 7 -7.80 -6.23 -9.81
CA SER A 7 -8.26 -7.61 -10.00
C SER A 7 -8.18 -8.47 -8.73
N PHE A 8 -7.11 -8.35 -7.94
CA PHE A 8 -6.96 -9.15 -6.71
C PHE A 8 -7.88 -8.66 -5.58
N THR A 9 -8.03 -7.35 -5.47
CA THR A 9 -8.91 -6.72 -4.48
C THR A 9 -10.38 -7.07 -4.73
N GLN A 10 -10.79 -7.19 -6.01
CA GLN A 10 -12.12 -7.70 -6.40
C GLN A 10 -12.29 -9.18 -6.08
N LEU A 11 -11.24 -9.99 -6.24
CA LEU A 11 -11.29 -11.42 -5.92
C LEU A 11 -11.47 -11.65 -4.41
N ILE A 12 -10.72 -10.92 -3.57
CA ILE A 12 -10.89 -10.94 -2.11
C ILE A 12 -12.34 -10.60 -1.73
N ASP A 13 -12.91 -9.56 -2.35
CA ASP A 13 -14.28 -9.14 -2.08
C ASP A 13 -15.30 -10.26 -2.35
N ARG A 14 -15.16 -10.93 -3.49
CA ARG A 14 -16.09 -11.98 -3.93
C ARG A 14 -15.96 -13.29 -3.14
N ARG A 15 -14.77 -13.58 -2.58
CA ARG A 15 -14.48 -14.89 -1.96
C ARG A 15 -14.44 -14.86 -0.45
N VAL A 16 -13.93 -13.79 0.14
CA VAL A 16 -13.72 -13.64 1.59
C VAL A 16 -14.55 -12.49 2.14
N GLY A 17 -14.67 -11.40 1.37
CA GLY A 17 -15.22 -10.12 1.80
C GLY A 17 -14.12 -9.22 2.35
N LYS A 18 -14.00 -8.00 1.81
CA LYS A 18 -12.96 -7.04 2.23
C LYS A 18 -13.07 -6.67 3.70
N GLU A 19 -14.30 -6.49 4.17
CA GLU A 19 -14.59 -6.13 5.56
C GLU A 19 -14.18 -7.24 6.53
N ARG A 20 -14.51 -8.48 6.18
CA ARG A 20 -14.14 -9.67 6.97
C ARG A 20 -12.63 -9.85 7.06
N LEU A 21 -11.90 -9.58 5.97
CA LEU A 21 -10.45 -9.61 5.98
C LEU A 21 -9.88 -8.48 6.84
N ALA A 22 -10.42 -7.27 6.74
CA ALA A 22 -10.00 -6.14 7.57
C ALA A 22 -10.24 -6.38 9.07
N GLU A 23 -11.38 -6.97 9.45
CA GLU A 23 -11.66 -7.41 10.82
C GLU A 23 -10.67 -8.47 11.29
N ALA A 24 -10.31 -9.43 10.45
CA ALA A 24 -9.35 -10.47 10.79
C ALA A 24 -7.93 -9.88 11.03
N LEU A 25 -7.54 -8.88 10.24
CA LEU A 25 -6.28 -8.15 10.41
C LEU A 25 -6.24 -7.38 11.75
N ASP A 26 -7.31 -6.64 12.07
CA ASP A 26 -7.42 -5.91 13.35
C ASP A 26 -7.50 -6.88 14.55
N ALA A 27 -8.19 -8.01 14.40
CA ALA A 27 -8.23 -9.05 15.43
C ALA A 27 -6.85 -9.69 15.66
N PHE A 28 -6.05 -9.84 14.61
CA PHE A 28 -4.71 -10.39 14.70
C PHE A 28 -3.77 -9.48 15.51
N SER A 29 -3.75 -8.17 15.24
CA SER A 29 -2.92 -7.22 15.99
C SER A 29 -3.35 -7.04 17.45
N ARG A 30 -4.60 -7.38 17.78
CA ARG A 30 -5.13 -7.42 19.16
C ARG A 30 -4.93 -8.75 19.87
N SER A 31 -4.44 -9.78 19.18
CA SER A 31 -4.26 -11.10 19.78
C SER A 31 -3.21 -11.08 20.90
N GLU A 32 -3.40 -11.91 21.92
CA GLU A 32 -2.46 -12.03 23.03
C GLU A 32 -1.06 -12.43 22.55
N PHE A 33 -0.97 -13.31 21.56
CA PHE A 33 0.29 -13.76 20.97
C PHE A 33 1.03 -12.62 20.29
N TYR A 34 0.31 -11.75 19.57
CA TYR A 34 0.90 -10.60 18.90
C TYR A 34 1.39 -9.57 19.92
N ILE A 35 0.56 -9.24 20.92
CA ILE A 35 0.91 -8.25 21.96
C ILE A 35 2.16 -8.72 22.73
N HIS A 36 2.24 -9.99 23.11
CA HIS A 36 3.41 -10.52 23.81
C HIS A 36 4.65 -10.51 22.93
N ALA A 37 4.52 -10.96 21.68
CA ALA A 37 5.64 -10.97 20.74
C ALA A 37 6.14 -9.56 20.40
N ALA A 38 5.27 -8.54 20.42
CA ALA A 38 5.63 -7.16 20.07
C ALA A 38 6.35 -6.39 21.19
N GLN A 39 6.33 -6.89 22.44
CA GLN A 39 6.92 -6.18 23.59
C GLN A 39 8.44 -6.19 23.60
N ARG A 40 9.07 -7.29 23.19
CA ARG A 40 10.53 -7.46 23.29
C ARG A 40 11.08 -8.44 22.26
N PRO A 41 12.32 -8.23 21.78
CA PRO A 41 12.96 -9.11 20.81
C PRO A 41 13.18 -10.54 21.32
N GLN A 42 13.31 -10.71 22.64
CA GLN A 42 13.65 -11.99 23.22
C GLN A 42 12.38 -12.82 23.47
N PRO A 43 12.29 -14.05 22.93
CA PRO A 43 11.13 -14.91 23.16
C PRO A 43 11.12 -15.40 24.61
N LEU A 44 10.02 -15.16 25.34
CA LEU A 44 9.79 -15.68 26.71
C LEU A 44 8.79 -16.84 26.74
N ALA A 45 8.88 -17.75 25.78
CA ALA A 45 8.07 -18.95 25.75
C ALA A 45 8.53 -19.93 26.84
N LYS A 46 7.60 -20.43 27.65
CA LYS A 46 7.86 -21.49 28.66
C LYS A 46 7.83 -22.88 28.04
N ASN A 47 7.18 -23.03 26.90
CA ASN A 47 7.09 -24.26 26.13
C ASN A 47 7.04 -23.94 24.63
N PRO A 48 7.35 -24.92 23.74
CA PRO A 48 7.38 -24.68 22.29
C PRO A 48 6.05 -24.22 21.69
N GLN A 49 4.92 -24.49 22.33
CA GLN A 49 3.58 -24.15 21.82
C GLN A 49 3.24 -22.66 21.97
N GLU A 50 3.96 -21.95 22.86
CA GLU A 50 3.83 -20.50 23.06
C GLU A 50 4.58 -19.68 21.99
N LEU A 51 5.52 -20.29 21.27
CA LEU A 51 6.33 -19.63 20.25
C LEU A 51 5.60 -19.53 18.90
N LYS A 52 4.55 -18.70 18.85
CA LYS A 52 3.70 -18.57 17.64
C LYS A 52 4.08 -17.42 16.73
N ILE A 53 4.52 -16.30 17.30
CA ILE A 53 4.77 -15.05 16.57
C ILE A 53 6.15 -14.52 16.95
N GLU A 54 6.89 -14.07 15.95
CA GLU A 54 8.26 -13.56 16.08
C GLU A 54 8.26 -12.01 16.15
N TYR A 55 9.22 -11.43 16.87
CA TYR A 55 9.23 -9.99 17.15
C TYR A 55 9.39 -9.13 15.89
N GLN A 56 10.28 -9.48 14.96
CA GLN A 56 10.45 -8.73 13.71
C GLN A 56 9.21 -8.82 12.83
N PHE A 57 8.53 -9.97 12.79
CA PHE A 57 7.24 -10.11 12.13
C PHE A 57 6.22 -9.10 12.69
N THR A 58 6.14 -8.89 14.01
CA THR A 58 5.21 -7.87 14.57
C THR A 58 5.53 -6.46 14.10
N LYS A 59 6.82 -6.11 13.92
CA LYS A 59 7.22 -4.82 13.36
C LYS A 59 6.81 -4.68 11.90
N LEU A 60 7.08 -5.70 11.09
CA LEU A 60 6.71 -5.73 9.69
C LEU A 60 5.19 -5.62 9.52
N PHE A 61 4.44 -6.40 10.28
CA PHE A 61 2.97 -6.39 10.24
C PHE A 61 2.43 -5.00 10.59
N LYS A 62 2.88 -4.40 11.69
CA LYS A 62 2.44 -3.06 12.11
C LYS A 62 2.71 -1.98 11.05
N GLN A 63 3.83 -2.09 10.34
CA GLN A 63 4.16 -1.16 9.26
C GLN A 63 3.21 -1.29 8.07
N LEU A 64 2.80 -2.51 7.72
CA LEU A 64 1.96 -2.80 6.55
C LEU A 64 0.46 -2.74 6.85
N GLU A 65 0.05 -2.96 8.09
CA GLU A 65 -1.35 -3.05 8.53
C GLU A 65 -2.16 -1.80 8.17
N SER A 66 -1.60 -0.61 8.42
CA SER A 66 -2.25 0.67 8.08
C SER A 66 -2.58 0.77 6.58
N ASP A 67 -1.64 0.38 5.72
CA ASP A 67 -1.78 0.54 4.28
C ASP A 67 -2.70 -0.54 3.68
N LEU A 68 -2.65 -1.76 4.23
CA LEU A 68 -3.60 -2.83 3.93
C LEU A 68 -5.03 -2.43 4.32
N LEU A 69 -5.23 -1.89 5.52
CA LEU A 69 -6.55 -1.47 5.99
C LEU A 69 -7.12 -0.32 5.15
N LYS A 70 -6.31 0.67 4.76
CA LYS A 70 -6.74 1.74 3.83
C LYS A 70 -7.16 1.20 2.47
N THR A 71 -6.45 0.19 1.97
CA THR A 71 -6.76 -0.44 0.67
C THR A 71 -8.04 -1.26 0.74
N LEU A 72 -8.29 -1.96 1.86
CA LEU A 72 -9.49 -2.78 2.06
C LEU A 72 -10.73 -1.95 2.44
N ARG A 73 -10.53 -0.85 3.17
CA ARG A 73 -11.57 0.08 3.64
C ARG A 73 -11.26 1.53 3.19
N PRO A 74 -11.41 1.85 1.90
CA PRO A 74 -11.12 3.18 1.38
C PRO A 74 -12.02 4.28 1.97
N ASN A 75 -13.20 3.92 2.50
CA ASN A 75 -14.16 4.84 3.12
C ASN A 75 -14.37 4.59 4.63
N GLY A 76 -13.59 3.70 5.25
CA GLY A 76 -13.76 3.34 6.65
C GLY A 76 -13.00 4.28 7.57
N ASP A 77 -13.70 4.93 8.52
CA ASP A 77 -13.07 5.67 9.61
C ASP A 77 -12.09 4.76 10.36
N ILE A 78 -10.80 5.05 10.24
CA ILE A 78 -9.73 4.34 10.93
C ILE A 78 -9.82 4.70 12.42
N GLN A 79 -10.59 3.94 13.20
CA GLN A 79 -10.69 4.10 14.66
C GLN A 79 -9.48 3.50 15.42
N ALA A 80 -8.29 3.42 14.81
CA ALA A 80 -7.12 2.78 15.41
C ALA A 80 -6.46 3.58 16.56
N THR A 81 -6.97 4.76 16.93
CA THR A 81 -6.22 5.70 17.79
C THR A 81 -6.75 5.83 19.23
N LYS A 82 -8.01 5.46 19.54
CA LYS A 82 -8.61 5.78 20.86
C LYS A 82 -8.30 4.77 21.99
N VAL A 83 -7.99 3.51 21.66
CA VAL A 83 -7.74 2.47 22.69
C VAL A 83 -6.35 2.62 23.32
N SER A 84 -5.34 3.03 22.54
CA SER A 84 -3.98 3.29 23.02
C SER A 84 -3.95 4.37 24.11
N GLU A 85 -4.74 5.43 23.94
CA GLU A 85 -4.79 6.56 24.88
C GLU A 85 -5.40 6.17 26.23
N THR A 86 -6.41 5.30 26.21
CA THR A 86 -7.07 4.80 27.44
C THR A 86 -6.11 3.91 28.25
N VAL A 87 -5.37 3.02 27.59
CA VAL A 87 -4.37 2.14 28.21
C VAL A 87 -3.21 2.96 28.78
N VAL A 88 -2.69 3.92 28.01
CA VAL A 88 -1.64 4.85 28.47
C VAL A 88 -2.10 5.67 29.67
N THR A 89 -3.37 6.08 29.70
CA THR A 89 -3.93 6.82 30.85
C THR A 89 -4.03 5.94 32.10
N SER A 90 -4.39 4.66 31.97
CA SER A 90 -4.39 3.73 33.10
C SER A 90 -3.00 3.48 33.68
N TYR A 91 -1.96 3.34 32.85
CA TYR A 91 -0.59 3.17 33.32
C TYR A 91 -0.03 4.43 33.99
N LYS A 92 -0.32 5.62 33.44
CA LYS A 92 0.06 6.89 34.09
C LYS A 92 -0.56 7.03 35.49
N LYS A 93 -1.82 6.62 35.66
CA LYS A 93 -2.51 6.65 36.95
C LYS A 93 -1.87 5.67 37.95
N LEU A 94 -1.51 4.47 37.50
CA LEU A 94 -0.86 3.47 38.33
C LEU A 94 0.54 3.93 38.81
N ILE A 95 1.34 4.51 37.91
CA ILE A 95 2.67 5.04 38.26
C ILE A 95 2.54 6.15 39.30
N LYS A 96 1.60 7.09 39.12
CA LYS A 96 1.37 8.16 40.09
C LYS A 96 0.99 7.64 41.49
N GLN A 97 0.16 6.60 41.57
CA GLN A 97 -0.17 5.96 42.85
C GLN A 97 1.04 5.30 43.51
N GLN A 98 1.92 4.69 42.71
CA GLN A 98 3.16 4.10 43.22
C GLN A 98 4.12 5.16 43.75
N ASP A 99 4.28 6.28 43.03
CA ASP A 99 5.13 7.40 43.46
C ASP A 99 4.63 8.02 44.77
N ASP A 100 3.31 8.23 44.91
CA ASP A 100 2.70 8.74 46.15
C ASP A 100 2.97 7.80 47.35
N THR A 101 2.93 6.48 47.12
CA THR A 101 3.18 5.46 48.15
C THR A 101 4.65 5.46 48.58
N ILE A 102 5.58 5.59 47.63
CA ILE A 102 7.02 5.68 47.90
C ILE A 102 7.34 6.93 48.72
N ALA A 103 6.71 8.06 48.39
CA ALA A 103 6.87 9.30 49.13
C ALA A 103 6.40 9.17 50.59
N ALA A 104 5.24 8.56 50.82
CA ALA A 104 4.70 8.32 52.16
C ALA A 104 5.62 7.42 53.01
N LEU A 105 6.07 6.29 52.46
CA LEU A 105 6.98 5.38 53.14
C LEU A 105 8.34 6.02 53.44
N SER A 106 8.84 6.84 52.52
CA SER A 106 10.10 7.59 52.73
C SER A 106 9.97 8.61 53.86
N GLN A 107 8.81 9.25 53.99
CA GLN A 107 8.52 10.21 55.06
C GLN A 107 8.39 9.50 56.43
N GLU A 108 7.76 8.32 56.46
CA GLU A 108 7.64 7.51 57.68
C GLU A 108 9.01 7.02 58.17
N LEU A 109 9.89 6.60 57.25
CA LEU A 109 11.29 6.27 57.57
C LEU A 109 12.08 7.47 58.11
N ALA A 110 11.84 8.67 57.57
CA ALA A 110 12.48 9.89 58.05
C ALA A 110 12.01 10.27 59.47
N ALA A 111 10.72 10.11 59.77
CA ALA A 111 10.14 10.36 61.09
C ALA A 111 10.63 9.35 62.15
N LEU A 112 10.72 8.07 61.78
CA LEU A 112 11.28 7.02 62.64
C LEU A 112 12.77 7.27 62.95
N LYS A 113 13.55 7.76 61.98
CA LYS A 113 14.95 8.17 62.20
C LYS A 113 15.08 9.41 63.09
N SER A 114 14.17 10.38 63.00
CA SER A 114 14.23 11.56 63.88
C SER A 114 13.77 11.27 65.31
N SER A 115 12.97 10.23 65.53
CA SER A 115 12.52 9.80 66.86
C SER A 115 13.58 9.02 67.65
N GLY A 116 14.66 8.54 67.03
CA GLY A 116 15.69 7.68 67.64
C GLY A 116 16.89 8.40 68.27
N GLY A 117 16.87 9.73 68.42
CA GLY A 117 18.00 10.50 68.94
C GLY A 117 18.05 10.57 70.47
N ILE A 118 18.71 9.60 71.13
CA ILE A 118 19.07 9.70 72.56
C ILE A 118 20.39 10.46 72.70
N LYS A 119 20.35 11.50 73.55
CA LYS A 119 21.43 12.40 73.97
C LYS A 119 22.41 11.66 74.89
N THR A 120 23.70 11.88 74.72
CA THR A 120 24.75 11.37 75.60
C THR A 120 25.52 12.53 76.21
N GLU A 121 25.21 12.89 77.46
CA GLU A 121 26.12 13.65 78.33
C GLU A 121 26.11 13.08 79.76
N GLN A 122 27.32 12.71 80.18
CA GLN A 122 27.89 12.58 81.53
C GLN A 122 27.54 11.44 82.49
N ASN A 123 28.66 10.86 82.96
CA ASN A 123 28.98 10.30 84.28
C ASN A 123 28.52 8.89 84.66
N GLY A 124 29.51 7.99 84.64
CA GLY A 124 29.89 7.21 85.83
C GLY A 124 29.10 5.93 86.10
N ILE A 125 29.84 4.81 86.07
CA ILE A 125 29.51 3.44 86.49
C ILE A 125 28.94 2.56 85.34
N LEU A 126 29.75 1.57 84.95
CA LEU A 126 29.56 0.64 83.83
C LEU A 126 28.25 -0.18 83.91
N PRO A 127 27.73 -0.60 82.74
CA PRO A 127 27.25 -1.95 82.53
C PRO A 127 28.22 -2.67 81.57
N GLN A 128 29.07 -3.53 82.13
CA GLN A 128 29.96 -4.41 81.35
C GLN A 128 29.18 -5.38 80.43
N VAL A 129 27.86 -5.51 80.66
CA VAL A 129 26.91 -6.31 79.89
C VAL A 129 26.55 -5.66 78.54
N ASP A 130 26.38 -4.33 78.46
CA ASP A 130 25.98 -3.65 77.21
C ASP A 130 27.09 -3.68 76.15
N ASN A 131 28.36 -3.58 76.58
CA ASN A 131 29.50 -3.64 75.66
C ASN A 131 29.65 -5.05 75.06
N HIS A 132 29.43 -6.11 75.86
CA HIS A 132 29.50 -7.49 75.39
C HIS A 132 28.33 -7.85 74.46
N VAL A 133 27.13 -7.33 74.72
CA VAL A 133 25.97 -7.49 73.84
C VAL A 133 26.18 -6.76 72.52
N MET A 134 26.72 -5.54 72.54
CA MET A 134 26.99 -4.78 71.32
C MET A 134 28.14 -5.38 70.50
N GLU A 135 29.18 -5.90 71.16
CA GLU A 135 30.29 -6.61 70.50
C GLU A 135 29.81 -7.94 69.89
N SER A 136 28.93 -8.68 70.58
CA SER A 136 28.26 -9.87 70.04
C SER A 136 27.38 -9.55 68.83
N GLN A 137 26.57 -8.49 68.89
CA GLN A 137 25.75 -8.04 67.74
C GLN A 137 26.60 -7.65 66.53
N ASN A 138 27.70 -6.91 66.75
CA ASN A 138 28.64 -6.57 65.68
C ASN A 138 29.32 -7.81 65.09
N THR A 139 29.67 -8.78 65.92
CA THR A 139 30.28 -10.05 65.46
C THR A 139 29.29 -10.83 64.58
N HIS A 140 28.02 -10.94 65.01
CA HIS A 140 26.97 -11.58 64.21
C HIS A 140 26.70 -10.85 62.89
N LEU A 141 26.71 -9.51 62.89
CA LEU A 141 26.52 -8.73 61.66
C LEU A 141 27.67 -8.95 60.66
N ILE A 142 28.92 -8.96 61.15
CA ILE A 142 30.10 -9.23 60.33
C ILE A 142 30.04 -10.63 59.74
N GLU A 143 29.61 -11.62 60.52
CA GLU A 143 29.48 -13.00 60.07
C GLU A 143 28.37 -13.16 59.00
N ASN A 144 27.23 -12.49 59.18
CA ASN A 144 26.17 -12.43 58.18
C ASN A 144 26.64 -11.77 56.87
N LEU A 145 27.36 -10.64 56.97
CA LEU A 145 27.90 -9.96 55.79
C LEU A 145 28.95 -10.81 55.06
N LYS A 146 29.77 -11.57 55.78
CA LYS A 146 30.72 -12.51 55.17
C LYS A 146 30.00 -13.67 54.47
N ALA A 147 28.95 -14.21 55.07
CA ALA A 147 28.13 -15.26 54.45
C ALA A 147 27.43 -14.74 53.18
N GLU A 148 26.91 -13.51 53.21
CA GLU A 148 26.29 -12.88 52.03
C GLU A 148 27.31 -12.61 50.92
N LEU A 149 28.52 -12.18 51.26
CA LEU A 149 29.62 -11.99 50.30
C LEU A 149 29.99 -13.32 49.62
N ALA A 150 30.18 -14.38 50.41
CA ALA A 150 30.49 -15.72 49.87
C ALA A 150 29.38 -16.25 48.94
N ALA A 151 28.11 -15.98 49.28
CA ALA A 151 26.98 -16.33 48.40
C ALA A 151 26.99 -15.53 47.09
N LYS A 152 27.34 -14.24 47.13
CA LYS A 152 27.49 -13.41 45.92
C LYS A 152 28.66 -13.87 45.06
N ASP A 153 29.79 -14.24 45.66
CA ASP A 153 30.95 -14.77 44.94
C ASP A 153 30.63 -16.09 44.24
N ALA A 154 29.93 -17.01 44.92
CA ALA A 154 29.44 -18.24 44.30
C ALA A 154 28.52 -17.95 43.10
N ARG A 155 27.64 -16.96 43.24
CA ARG A 155 26.74 -16.55 42.15
C ARG A 155 27.48 -15.93 40.96
N ILE A 156 28.57 -15.21 41.19
CA ILE A 156 29.42 -14.65 40.13
C ILE A 156 30.06 -15.78 39.31
N VAL A 157 30.56 -16.83 39.97
CA VAL A 157 31.14 -18.00 39.30
C VAL A 157 30.08 -18.70 38.43
N GLU A 158 28.89 -18.97 38.98
CA GLU A 158 27.79 -19.57 38.21
C GLU A 158 27.39 -18.74 36.99
N LEU A 159 27.33 -17.41 37.13
CA LEU A 159 27.01 -16.51 36.04
C LEU A 159 28.13 -16.47 34.98
N SER A 160 29.38 -16.60 35.39
CA SER A 160 30.53 -16.67 34.47
C SER A 160 30.47 -17.93 33.62
N ASP A 161 30.19 -19.08 34.21
CA ASP A 161 30.04 -20.35 33.47
C ASP A 161 28.84 -20.31 32.51
N ALA A 162 27.71 -19.76 32.96
CA ALA A 162 26.54 -19.56 32.12
C ALA A 162 26.83 -18.63 30.94
N TYR A 163 27.62 -17.57 31.16
CA TYR A 163 28.04 -16.65 30.09
C TYR A 163 28.89 -17.35 29.02
N VAL A 164 29.85 -18.18 29.44
CA VAL A 164 30.69 -18.97 28.50
C VAL A 164 29.84 -19.92 27.68
N TRP A 165 28.87 -20.61 28.30
CA TRP A 165 27.97 -21.51 27.58
C TRP A 165 27.11 -20.77 26.55
N VAL A 166 26.55 -19.61 26.92
CA VAL A 166 25.77 -18.78 26.00
C VAL A 166 26.62 -18.33 24.81
N GLU A 167 27.87 -17.94 25.05
CA GLU A 167 28.75 -17.48 23.98
C GLU A 167 29.17 -18.61 23.03
N GLN A 168 29.39 -19.82 23.55
CA GLN A 168 29.62 -21.02 22.74
C GLN A 168 28.38 -21.38 21.90
N ALA A 169 27.19 -21.32 22.51
CA ALA A 169 25.93 -21.60 21.81
C ALA A 169 25.67 -20.61 20.68
N LYS A 170 25.95 -19.31 20.89
CA LYS A 170 25.88 -18.29 19.83
C LYS A 170 26.86 -18.60 18.69
N ALA A 171 28.13 -18.88 19.01
CA ALA A 171 29.13 -19.19 17.99
C ALA A 171 28.76 -20.44 17.16
N MET A 172 28.12 -21.42 17.79
CA MET A 172 27.57 -22.58 17.07
C MET A 172 26.40 -22.16 16.17
N ASN A 173 25.43 -21.40 16.69
CA ASN A 173 24.30 -20.91 15.92
C ASN A 173 24.75 -20.10 14.70
N ASP A 174 25.76 -19.25 14.83
CA ASP A 174 26.31 -18.46 13.73
C ASP A 174 26.87 -19.35 12.62
N LYS A 175 27.59 -20.43 12.98
CA LYS A 175 28.08 -21.43 12.00
C LYS A 175 26.92 -22.10 11.26
N TRP A 176 25.89 -22.53 11.98
CA TRP A 176 24.69 -23.12 11.36
C TRP A 176 23.99 -22.13 10.42
N GLN A 177 23.87 -20.86 10.81
CA GLN A 177 23.29 -19.84 9.94
C GLN A 177 24.10 -19.63 8.66
N THR A 178 25.43 -19.64 8.76
CA THR A 178 26.29 -19.54 7.56
C THR A 178 26.12 -20.75 6.63
N GLU A 179 26.01 -21.97 7.17
CA GLU A 179 25.81 -23.18 6.37
C GLU A 179 24.42 -23.23 5.73
N VAL A 180 23.39 -22.76 6.43
CA VAL A 180 22.05 -22.61 5.84
C VAL A 180 22.08 -21.60 4.68
N ALA A 181 22.78 -20.48 4.85
CA ALA A 181 22.90 -19.47 3.79
C ALA A 181 23.64 -20.00 2.55
N THR A 182 24.71 -20.79 2.73
CA THR A 182 25.43 -21.38 1.59
C THR A 182 24.56 -22.42 0.85
N LEU A 183 23.85 -23.28 1.59
CA LEU A 183 22.94 -24.27 1.00
C LEU A 183 21.78 -23.60 0.23
N GLN A 184 21.22 -22.51 0.76
CA GLN A 184 20.22 -21.71 0.05
C GLN A 184 20.76 -21.13 -1.26
N GLY A 185 22.00 -20.62 -1.24
CA GLY A 185 22.68 -20.13 -2.44
C GLY A 185 22.86 -21.22 -3.50
N TRP A 186 23.28 -22.43 -3.10
CA TRP A 186 23.42 -23.57 -4.02
C TRP A 186 22.08 -24.01 -4.60
N LEU A 187 21.02 -24.07 -3.79
CA LEU A 187 19.68 -24.44 -4.28
C LEU A 187 19.17 -23.43 -5.33
N GLN A 188 19.37 -22.13 -5.08
CA GLN A 188 18.96 -21.08 -6.02
C GLN A 188 19.72 -21.19 -7.35
N GLN A 189 21.03 -21.43 -7.29
CA GLN A 189 21.84 -21.65 -8.51
C GLN A 189 21.35 -22.88 -9.28
N TRP A 190 21.06 -23.98 -8.59
CA TRP A 190 20.57 -25.20 -9.20
C TRP A 190 19.17 -25.02 -9.82
N GLN A 191 18.29 -24.26 -9.16
CA GLN A 191 16.98 -23.90 -9.69
C GLN A 191 17.12 -23.06 -10.97
N ASN A 192 17.98 -22.03 -10.96
CA ASN A 192 18.20 -21.19 -12.13
C ASN A 192 18.77 -22.00 -13.30
N PHE A 193 19.75 -22.87 -13.04
CA PHE A 193 20.28 -23.79 -14.04
C PHE A 193 19.18 -24.67 -14.65
N HIS A 194 18.28 -25.23 -13.82
CA HIS A 194 17.16 -26.02 -14.33
C HIS A 194 16.17 -25.21 -15.18
N ILE A 195 15.91 -23.96 -14.80
CA ILE A 195 15.07 -23.03 -15.58
C ILE A 195 15.74 -22.72 -16.94
N GLU A 196 17.04 -22.49 -16.96
CA GLU A 196 17.81 -22.22 -18.19
C GLU A 196 17.90 -23.46 -19.11
N GLN A 197 17.96 -24.67 -18.55
CA GLN A 197 18.02 -25.93 -19.30
C GLN A 197 16.67 -26.38 -19.87
N LEU A 198 15.58 -25.67 -19.59
CA LEU A 198 14.27 -25.90 -20.20
C LEU A 198 14.01 -24.82 -21.27
N PRO A 199 14.49 -24.97 -22.52
CA PRO A 199 14.04 -24.13 -23.61
C PRO A 199 12.52 -24.29 -23.68
N ASN A 200 11.78 -23.20 -23.45
CA ASN A 200 10.34 -23.22 -23.63
C ASN A 200 10.08 -23.57 -25.12
N PRO A 201 9.52 -24.74 -25.45
CA PRO A 201 9.36 -25.18 -26.83
C PRO A 201 8.43 -24.26 -27.62
N TYR A 202 7.65 -23.44 -26.92
CA TYR A 202 6.77 -22.43 -27.50
C TYR A 202 7.47 -21.10 -27.74
N ASP A 203 8.69 -20.87 -27.26
CA ASP A 203 9.36 -19.57 -27.40
C ASP A 203 9.67 -19.24 -28.86
N THR A 204 10.12 -20.22 -29.64
CA THR A 204 10.29 -20.07 -31.10
C THR A 204 8.96 -19.76 -31.80
N TYR A 205 7.88 -20.42 -31.39
CA TYR A 205 6.55 -20.21 -31.95
C TYR A 205 5.99 -18.83 -31.57
N CYS A 206 6.18 -18.40 -30.32
CA CYS A 206 5.85 -17.06 -29.84
C CYS A 206 6.63 -15.98 -30.58
N GLN A 207 7.93 -16.18 -30.83
CA GLN A 207 8.75 -15.25 -31.61
C GLN A 207 8.27 -15.15 -33.06
N GLN A 208 7.89 -16.28 -33.68
CA GLN A 208 7.32 -16.30 -35.04
C GLN A 208 5.98 -15.55 -35.10
N LEU A 209 5.04 -15.85 -34.21
CA LEU A 209 3.76 -15.13 -34.10
C LEU A 209 3.95 -13.64 -33.87
N THR A 210 4.90 -13.26 -33.02
CA THR A 210 5.21 -11.85 -32.76
C THR A 210 5.74 -11.15 -34.01
N ALA A 211 6.57 -11.85 -34.82
CA ALA A 211 7.05 -11.31 -36.08
C ALA A 211 5.93 -11.17 -37.13
N GLU A 212 5.01 -12.14 -37.19
CA GLU A 212 3.83 -12.07 -38.06
C GLU A 212 2.89 -10.93 -37.68
N CYS A 213 2.59 -10.76 -36.38
CA CYS A 213 1.80 -9.62 -35.89
C CYS A 213 2.41 -8.27 -36.30
N ARG A 214 3.73 -8.10 -36.13
CA ARG A 214 4.42 -6.87 -36.56
C ARG A 214 4.34 -6.64 -38.06
N ASN A 215 4.37 -7.70 -38.86
CA ASN A 215 4.23 -7.60 -40.30
C ASN A 215 2.82 -7.12 -40.68
N TYR A 216 1.77 -7.70 -40.09
CA TYR A 216 0.40 -7.26 -40.32
C TYR A 216 0.16 -5.82 -39.86
N GLU A 217 0.70 -5.42 -38.71
CA GLU A 217 0.66 -4.03 -38.24
C GLU A 217 1.32 -3.07 -39.24
N SER A 218 2.48 -3.44 -39.80
CA SER A 218 3.16 -2.63 -40.82
C SER A 218 2.33 -2.51 -42.11
N GLN A 219 1.71 -3.60 -42.56
CA GLN A 219 0.84 -3.59 -43.73
C GLN A 219 -0.40 -2.73 -43.52
N LEU A 220 -1.03 -2.82 -42.33
CA LEU A 220 -2.17 -1.98 -41.97
C LEU A 220 -1.78 -0.50 -41.93
N ALA A 221 -0.61 -0.16 -41.37
CA ALA A 221 -0.12 1.22 -41.34
C ALA A 221 0.14 1.78 -42.75
N GLN A 222 0.74 0.97 -43.63
CA GLN A 222 0.93 1.35 -45.03
C GLN A 222 -0.40 1.52 -45.77
N GLY A 223 -1.34 0.59 -45.57
CA GLY A 223 -2.69 0.68 -46.12
C GLY A 223 -3.41 1.95 -45.69
N TRP A 224 -3.36 2.25 -44.39
CA TRP A 224 -3.95 3.47 -43.83
C TRP A 224 -3.35 4.74 -44.43
N SER A 225 -2.02 4.82 -44.53
CA SER A 225 -1.34 5.97 -45.14
C SER A 225 -1.73 6.15 -46.62
N SER A 226 -1.85 5.06 -47.37
CA SER A 226 -2.29 5.12 -48.78
C SER A 226 -3.75 5.60 -48.92
N TYR A 227 -4.63 5.16 -48.02
CA TYR A 227 -6.03 5.57 -47.98
C TYR A 227 -6.17 7.06 -47.65
N GLU A 228 -5.39 7.54 -46.68
CA GLU A 228 -5.35 8.94 -46.30
C GLU A 228 -4.88 9.83 -47.46
N GLN A 229 -3.80 9.43 -48.15
CA GLN A 229 -3.32 10.12 -49.35
C GLN A 229 -4.36 10.16 -50.46
N LEU A 230 -5.04 9.03 -50.72
CA LEU A 230 -6.08 8.96 -51.74
C LEU A 230 -7.27 9.87 -51.39
N THR A 231 -7.67 9.88 -50.12
CA THR A 231 -8.73 10.76 -49.62
C THR A 231 -8.37 12.23 -49.80
N ALA A 232 -7.13 12.61 -49.50
CA ALA A 232 -6.63 13.96 -49.74
C ALA A 232 -6.61 14.32 -51.24
N GLN A 233 -6.22 13.39 -52.11
CA GLN A 233 -6.27 13.60 -53.56
C GLN A 233 -7.70 13.81 -54.08
N PHE A 234 -8.66 12.99 -53.64
CA PHE A 234 -10.06 13.18 -53.99
C PHE A 234 -10.62 14.52 -53.52
N ALA A 235 -10.28 14.96 -52.31
CA ALA A 235 -10.67 16.27 -51.80
C ALA A 235 -10.11 17.40 -52.67
N ALA A 236 -8.83 17.31 -53.08
CA ALA A 236 -8.21 18.28 -53.97
C ALA A 236 -8.88 18.33 -55.34
N GLN A 237 -9.12 17.16 -55.97
CA GLN A 237 -9.82 17.07 -57.26
C GLN A 237 -11.24 17.62 -57.19
N THR A 238 -11.97 17.35 -56.09
CA THR A 238 -13.33 17.88 -55.89
C THR A 238 -13.31 19.42 -55.83
N LYS A 239 -12.32 19.99 -55.15
CA LYS A 239 -12.14 21.45 -55.07
C LYS A 239 -11.80 22.07 -56.43
N GLU A 240 -10.93 21.42 -57.22
CA GLU A 240 -10.60 21.86 -58.57
C GLU A 240 -11.82 21.79 -59.51
N LEU A 241 -12.59 20.69 -59.46
CA LEU A 241 -13.82 20.55 -60.23
C LEU A 241 -14.83 21.65 -59.90
N GLU A 242 -15.02 21.98 -58.63
CA GLU A 242 -15.94 23.04 -58.22
C GLU A 242 -15.45 24.42 -58.71
N SER A 243 -14.14 24.68 -58.64
CA SER A 243 -13.55 25.91 -59.19
C SER A 243 -13.78 26.03 -60.70
N CYS A 244 -13.52 24.95 -61.46
CA CYS A 244 -13.80 24.92 -62.90
C CYS A 244 -15.29 25.09 -63.20
N ARG A 245 -16.18 24.48 -62.39
CA ARG A 245 -17.63 24.62 -62.54
C ARG A 245 -18.07 26.07 -62.36
N ILE A 246 -17.55 26.76 -61.35
CA ILE A 246 -17.83 28.20 -61.12
C ILE A 246 -17.33 29.02 -62.31
N GLN A 247 -16.11 28.78 -62.79
CA GLN A 247 -15.55 29.50 -63.94
C GLN A 247 -16.39 29.29 -65.22
N VAL A 248 -16.85 28.06 -65.47
CA VAL A 248 -17.74 27.76 -66.60
C VAL A 248 -19.07 28.51 -66.48
N ALA A 249 -19.67 28.53 -65.28
CA ALA A 249 -20.91 29.26 -65.02
C ALA A 249 -20.75 30.77 -65.22
N ASP A 250 -19.63 31.34 -64.76
CA ASP A 250 -19.32 32.77 -64.95
C ASP A 250 -19.11 33.12 -66.42
N LEU A 251 -18.35 32.30 -67.17
CA LEU A 251 -18.15 32.50 -68.60
C LEU A 251 -19.47 32.36 -69.38
N GLN A 252 -20.31 31.40 -69.02
CA GLN A 252 -21.66 31.27 -69.59
C GLN A 252 -22.50 32.52 -69.31
N ARG A 253 -22.47 33.05 -68.09
CA ARG A 253 -23.16 34.29 -67.73
C ARG A 253 -22.67 35.49 -68.55
N GLN A 254 -21.35 35.62 -68.74
CA GLN A 254 -20.75 36.67 -69.57
C GLN A 254 -21.12 36.54 -71.05
N LEU A 255 -21.13 35.31 -71.60
CA LEU A 255 -21.58 35.03 -72.96
C LEU A 255 -23.05 35.41 -73.16
N THR A 256 -23.92 35.03 -72.21
CA THR A 256 -25.35 35.35 -72.26
C THR A 256 -25.58 36.87 -72.22
N TYR A 257 -24.82 37.59 -71.40
CA TYR A 257 -24.86 39.05 -71.32
C TYR A 257 -24.39 39.72 -72.63
N ALA A 258 -23.33 39.21 -73.25
CA ALA A 258 -22.82 39.71 -74.52
C ALA A 258 -23.76 39.41 -75.71
N GLN A 259 -24.47 38.28 -75.68
CA GLN A 259 -25.40 37.86 -76.73
C GLN A 259 -26.78 38.55 -76.65
N ASN A 260 -27.28 38.89 -75.46
CA ASN A 260 -28.59 39.52 -75.27
C ASN A 260 -28.60 40.60 -74.16
N PRO A 261 -28.08 41.82 -74.43
CA PRO A 261 -27.99 42.88 -73.43
C PRO A 261 -29.34 43.53 -73.03
N GLN A 262 -30.45 43.28 -73.75
CA GLN A 262 -31.77 43.86 -73.43
C GLN A 262 -32.67 42.97 -72.55
N GLN A 263 -32.28 41.74 -72.19
CA GLN A 263 -33.14 40.81 -71.45
C GLN A 263 -32.88 40.73 -69.94
N PHE A 264 -32.02 41.58 -69.38
CA PHE A 264 -31.79 41.56 -67.92
C PHE A 264 -32.92 42.28 -67.17
N SER A 265 -34.06 41.59 -67.00
CA SER A 265 -34.95 41.80 -65.86
C SER A 265 -34.62 40.75 -64.80
N PRO A 266 -34.68 41.08 -63.49
CA PRO A 266 -34.49 40.09 -62.44
C PRO A 266 -35.73 39.18 -62.40
N GLU A 267 -35.76 38.16 -63.25
CA GLU A 267 -36.74 37.08 -63.16
C GLU A 267 -36.43 36.25 -61.91
N LYS A 268 -37.38 36.24 -60.97
CA LYS A 268 -37.40 35.37 -59.81
C LYS A 268 -37.34 33.91 -60.28
N HIS A 269 -36.25 33.23 -59.99
CA HIS A 269 -36.14 31.77 -60.12
C HIS A 269 -36.96 31.07 -59.01
N SER A 270 -38.29 31.09 -59.09
CA SER A 270 -39.14 30.57 -58.02
C SER A 270 -39.13 29.04 -57.87
N SER A 271 -38.70 28.27 -58.89
CA SER A 271 -38.80 26.80 -58.84
C SER A 271 -37.53 26.09 -58.35
N GLY A 272 -36.35 26.71 -58.50
CA GLY A 272 -35.08 26.13 -58.08
C GLY A 272 -34.85 26.35 -56.60
N ASP A 273 -35.00 27.60 -56.16
CA ASP A 273 -34.78 28.01 -54.77
C ASP A 273 -35.71 27.28 -53.81
N GLU A 274 -36.97 27.03 -54.15
CA GLU A 274 -37.88 26.25 -53.29
C GLU A 274 -37.44 24.79 -53.11
N LYS A 275 -36.85 24.15 -54.13
CA LYS A 275 -36.32 22.78 -54.01
C LYS A 275 -35.03 22.76 -53.20
N TYR A 276 -34.14 23.73 -53.42
CA TYR A 276 -32.93 23.87 -52.61
C TYR A 276 -33.26 24.18 -51.16
N GLU A 277 -34.25 25.04 -50.89
CA GLU A 277 -34.65 25.38 -49.52
C GLU A 277 -35.34 24.21 -48.81
N LYS A 278 -36.14 23.40 -49.54
CA LYS A 278 -36.68 22.15 -48.99
C LYS A 278 -35.58 21.13 -48.69
N LEU A 279 -34.64 20.93 -49.63
CA LEU A 279 -33.53 20.00 -49.44
C LEU A 279 -32.59 20.45 -48.30
N PHE A 280 -32.42 21.77 -48.13
CA PHE A 280 -31.65 22.33 -47.02
C PHE A 280 -32.35 22.09 -45.68
N LYS A 281 -33.67 22.30 -45.61
CA LYS A 281 -34.48 21.98 -44.41
C LYS A 281 -34.43 20.49 -44.08
N GLU A 282 -34.53 19.62 -45.08
CA GLU A 282 -34.40 18.17 -44.88
C GLU A 282 -33.00 17.78 -44.39
N HIS A 283 -31.95 18.43 -44.89
CA HIS A 283 -30.58 18.22 -44.42
C HIS A 283 -30.38 18.71 -42.97
N ASP A 284 -30.93 19.88 -42.62
CA ASP A 284 -30.86 20.43 -41.26
C ASP A 284 -31.65 19.57 -40.25
N ASP A 285 -32.83 19.08 -40.63
CA ASP A 285 -33.62 18.15 -39.81
C ASP A 285 -32.89 16.82 -39.59
N LEU A 286 -32.19 16.32 -40.61
CA LEU A 286 -31.37 15.11 -40.51
C LEU A 286 -30.19 15.32 -39.55
N LEU A 287 -29.53 16.48 -39.60
CA LEU A 287 -28.45 16.84 -38.68
C LEU A 287 -28.95 16.95 -37.24
N LEU A 288 -30.15 17.51 -37.03
CA LEU A 288 -30.77 17.58 -35.71
C LEU A 288 -31.08 16.19 -35.15
N LEU A 289 -31.61 15.30 -35.99
CA LEU A 289 -31.89 13.89 -35.63
C LEU A 289 -30.61 13.12 -35.29
N LEU A 290 -29.54 13.31 -36.07
CA LEU A 290 -28.24 12.70 -35.80
C LEU A 290 -27.65 13.20 -34.48
N ALA A 291 -27.74 14.50 -34.18
CA ALA A 291 -27.30 15.06 -32.91
C ALA A 291 -28.14 14.55 -31.72
N GLU A 292 -29.44 14.35 -31.90
CA GLU A 292 -30.30 13.76 -30.87
C GLU A 292 -29.98 12.28 -30.66
N GLN A 293 -29.71 11.53 -31.74
CA GLN A 293 -29.30 10.13 -31.67
C GLN A 293 -27.95 9.96 -30.98
N ASP A 294 -26.99 10.84 -31.26
CA ASP A 294 -25.68 10.86 -30.62
C ASP A 294 -25.78 11.21 -29.12
N SER A 295 -26.67 12.14 -28.77
CA SER A 295 -27.00 12.45 -27.38
C SER A 295 -27.63 11.26 -26.65
N LYS A 296 -28.55 10.54 -27.29
CA LYS A 296 -29.13 9.28 -26.77
C LYS A 296 -28.06 8.20 -26.62
N MET A 297 -27.16 8.06 -27.59
CA MET A 297 -26.07 7.10 -27.54
C MET A 297 -25.15 7.38 -26.34
N LYS A 298 -24.76 8.64 -26.14
CA LYS A 298 -23.99 9.08 -24.96
C LYS A 298 -24.73 8.82 -23.65
N HIS A 299 -26.05 9.04 -23.61
CA HIS A 299 -26.87 8.74 -22.44
C HIS A 299 -26.92 7.24 -22.12
N TYR A 300 -27.10 6.38 -23.13
CA TYR A 300 -27.10 4.94 -22.95
C TYR A 300 -25.72 4.41 -22.56
N LYS A 301 -24.64 4.88 -23.20
CA LYS A 301 -23.26 4.56 -22.81
C LYS A 301 -22.99 4.95 -21.36
N ARG A 302 -23.47 6.12 -20.90
CA ARG A 302 -23.36 6.58 -19.50
C ARG A 302 -24.13 5.67 -18.54
N ARG A 303 -25.39 5.33 -18.85
CA ARG A 303 -26.18 4.38 -18.04
C ARG A 303 -25.55 3.00 -17.96
N LEU A 304 -24.97 2.49 -19.06
CA LEU A 304 -24.26 1.21 -19.09
C LEU A 304 -22.99 1.26 -18.23
N LYS A 305 -22.22 2.37 -18.27
CA LYS A 305 -21.07 2.60 -17.39
C LYS A 305 -21.48 2.70 -15.91
N GLU A 306 -22.61 3.34 -15.58
CA GLU A 306 -23.17 3.43 -14.22
C GLU A 306 -23.62 2.06 -13.67
N HIS A 307 -24.06 1.14 -14.54
CA HIS A 307 -24.45 -0.22 -14.18
C HIS A 307 -23.28 -1.23 -14.17
N GLY A 308 -22.04 -0.78 -14.41
CA GLY A 308 -20.83 -1.60 -14.27
C GLY A 308 -20.52 -2.52 -15.46
N GLU A 309 -21.16 -2.31 -16.61
CA GLU A 309 -20.83 -3.03 -17.86
C GLU A 309 -19.71 -2.32 -18.63
N ALA A 310 -18.76 -3.11 -19.16
CA ALA A 310 -17.65 -2.60 -19.95
C ALA A 310 -18.14 -2.20 -21.36
N VAL A 311 -18.39 -0.90 -21.55
CA VAL A 311 -18.64 -0.34 -22.88
C VAL A 311 -17.31 -0.25 -23.62
N SER A 312 -17.19 -0.95 -24.75
CA SER A 312 -16.04 -0.85 -25.66
C SER A 312 -15.96 0.59 -26.18
N ASP A 313 -14.99 1.36 -25.66
CA ASP A 313 -14.60 2.66 -26.22
C ASP A 313 -13.83 2.40 -27.54
N ASN A 314 -14.51 1.86 -28.56
CA ASN A 314 -14.07 1.99 -29.95
C ASN A 314 -14.71 3.24 -30.53
N GLU A 315 -14.33 4.38 -29.97
CA GLU A 315 -14.29 5.63 -30.71
C GLU A 315 -12.82 5.96 -30.86
N THR A 316 -12.28 5.51 -31.99
CA THR A 316 -11.26 6.24 -32.74
C THR A 316 -11.64 7.72 -32.74
N ASP A 317 -10.94 8.49 -31.89
CA ASP A 317 -10.74 9.91 -32.13
C ASP A 317 -10.03 10.01 -33.50
N ALA A 318 -10.80 10.36 -34.52
CA ALA A 318 -10.33 10.78 -35.83
C ALA A 318 -10.48 12.29 -35.94
#